data_AF-R4TGT3-F1
#
_entry.id   AF-R4TGT3-F1
#
_cell.length_a   1.000
_cell.length_b   1.000
_cell.length_c   1.000
_cell.angle_alpha   90.00
_cell.angle_beta   90.00
_cell.angle_gamma   90.00
#
_symmetry.space_group_name_H-M   'P 1'
#
loop_
_entity.id
_entity.type
_entity.pdbx_description
1 polymer ?
#
loop_
_entity_poly.entity_id
_entity_poly.type
_entity_poly.pdbx_seq_one_letter_code
_entity_poly.pdbx_strand_id
1 'polypeptide(L)'
;MLVVVIGGGLFLFNHFTGTGSAQAGDCLSVTEFSRAADDPKQIDCGAPEANVKVAARVGGGESCPEGGYDSVSMSGRISYKLCLMPNVKQGDCLKGYISQTAGYQKVSCTDPAKDAELVKIANVSDEGTCEGTEAKRVATYSTPPTTYCIKTAE
;
A
#
# COMPACT_ATOMS: atom_id res chain seq x y z
N MET A 1 40.41 -0.21 0.53
CA MET A 1 38.99 -0.10 0.14
C MET A 1 38.27 -1.30 0.73
N LEU A 2 37.30 -1.04 1.62
CA LEU A 2 36.60 -2.06 2.39
C LEU A 2 35.45 -2.62 1.54
N VAL A 3 35.36 -3.94 1.46
CA VAL A 3 34.34 -4.68 0.73
C VAL A 3 33.01 -4.61 1.49
N VAL A 4 31.92 -4.29 0.80
CA VAL A 4 30.56 -4.63 1.26
C VAL A 4 29.86 -5.38 0.13
N VAL A 5 29.78 -6.70 0.28
CA VAL A 5 28.94 -7.60 -0.50
C VAL A 5 27.78 -8.00 0.40
N ILE A 6 26.58 -7.51 0.11
CA ILE A 6 25.28 -8.03 0.57
C ILE A 6 24.31 -7.59 -0.55
N GLY A 7 23.76 -8.43 -1.42
CA GLY A 7 23.12 -9.72 -1.20
C GLY A 7 21.63 -9.54 -1.52
N GLY A 8 21.19 -9.90 -2.73
CA GLY A 8 19.76 -9.84 -3.09
C GLY A 8 19.46 -9.91 -4.59
N GLY A 9 19.44 -11.14 -5.15
CA GLY A 9 18.59 -11.55 -6.27
C GLY A 9 18.75 -10.86 -7.63
N LEU A 10 19.33 -11.59 -8.58
CA LEU A 10 19.06 -11.41 -10.02
C LEU A 10 17.58 -11.76 -10.30
N PHE A 11 16.66 -10.82 -10.06
CA PHE A 11 15.30 -10.93 -10.57
C PHE A 11 15.30 -10.44 -12.02
N LEU A 12 15.20 -11.39 -12.95
CA LEU A 12 14.90 -11.11 -14.35
C LEU A 12 13.57 -10.35 -14.40
N PHE A 13 13.64 -9.04 -14.58
CA PHE A 13 12.48 -8.17 -14.84
C PHE A 13 11.88 -8.56 -16.19
N ASN A 14 11.01 -9.57 -16.17
CA ASN A 14 10.11 -9.81 -17.27
C ASN A 14 9.02 -8.74 -17.19
N HIS A 15 9.02 -7.83 -18.15
CA HIS A 15 8.11 -6.70 -18.29
C HIS A 15 6.70 -7.22 -18.64
N PHE A 16 6.05 -7.95 -17.73
CA PHE A 16 4.65 -8.33 -17.83
C PHE A 16 3.80 -7.14 -17.40
N THR A 17 3.25 -6.43 -18.38
CA THR A 17 2.42 -5.23 -18.23
C THR A 17 0.99 -5.51 -17.75
N GLY A 18 0.77 -6.56 -16.94
CA GLY A 18 -0.56 -6.92 -16.43
C GLY A 18 -0.54 -7.37 -14.97
N THR A 19 -1.54 -6.92 -14.19
CA THR A 19 -1.78 -7.30 -12.78
C THR A 19 -2.02 -8.78 -12.56
N GLY A 20 -2.29 -9.56 -13.60
CA GLY A 20 -2.54 -11.01 -13.56
C GLY A 20 -1.55 -11.79 -12.66
N SER A 21 -0.30 -11.32 -12.62
CA SER A 21 0.80 -11.93 -11.87
C SER A 21 1.05 -11.37 -10.48
N ALA A 22 0.42 -10.26 -10.07
CA ALA A 22 0.76 -9.59 -8.81
C ALA A 22 0.63 -10.55 -7.61
N GLN A 23 1.68 -10.57 -6.78
CA GLN A 23 1.84 -11.39 -5.57
C GLN A 23 2.03 -10.53 -4.34
N ALA A 24 1.88 -11.12 -3.16
CA ALA A 24 2.26 -10.48 -1.91
C ALA A 24 3.72 -10.01 -1.97
N GLY A 25 3.94 -8.74 -1.64
CA GLY A 25 5.24 -8.06 -1.75
C GLY A 25 5.35 -7.11 -2.93
N ASP A 26 4.59 -7.32 -4.01
CA ASP A 26 4.63 -6.46 -5.20
C ASP A 26 4.02 -5.09 -4.92
N CYS A 27 4.49 -4.07 -5.65
CA CYS A 27 3.89 -2.74 -5.61
C CYS A 27 3.12 -2.44 -6.88
N LEU A 28 2.05 -1.68 -6.72
CA LEU A 28 1.18 -1.28 -7.80
C LEU A 28 1.06 0.25 -7.82
N SER A 29 0.76 0.78 -8.99
CA SER A 29 0.21 2.11 -9.16
C SER A 29 -1.31 1.99 -9.38
N VAL A 30 -2.08 2.50 -8.44
CA VAL A 30 -3.54 2.55 -8.46
C VAL A 30 -3.97 4.00 -8.54
N THR A 31 -4.55 4.44 -9.65
CA THR A 31 -5.06 5.81 -9.76
C THR A 31 -6.40 5.98 -9.07
N GLU A 32 -7.23 4.93 -9.06
CA GLU A 32 -8.53 4.91 -8.42
C GLU A 32 -8.90 3.48 -7.98
N PHE A 33 -9.44 3.32 -6.76
CA PHE A 33 -10.01 2.09 -6.22
C PHE A 33 -11.46 1.90 -6.66
N SER A 34 -11.77 2.11 -7.94
CA SER A 34 -13.11 1.93 -8.51
C SER A 34 -13.16 0.70 -9.43
N ARG A 35 -14.36 0.12 -9.63
CA ARG A 35 -14.55 -1.04 -10.53
C ARG A 35 -14.33 -0.73 -12.01
N ALA A 36 -14.27 0.55 -12.38
CA ALA A 36 -14.14 1.01 -13.76
C ALA A 36 -12.75 1.58 -14.07
N ALA A 37 -11.85 1.64 -13.08
CA ALA A 37 -10.48 2.08 -13.27
C ALA A 37 -9.71 1.06 -14.12
N ASP A 38 -8.71 1.55 -14.88
CA ASP A 38 -7.72 0.69 -15.52
C ASP A 38 -7.14 -0.28 -14.49
N ASP A 39 -6.93 -1.53 -14.90
CA ASP A 39 -6.27 -2.53 -14.06
C ASP A 39 -5.00 -1.91 -13.43
N PRO A 40 -4.77 -2.08 -12.11
CA PRO A 40 -3.57 -1.55 -11.47
C PRO A 40 -2.32 -1.93 -12.25
N LYS A 41 -1.29 -1.09 -12.23
CA LYS A 41 -0.05 -1.41 -12.93
C LYS A 41 0.98 -1.89 -11.92
N GLN A 42 1.49 -3.10 -12.10
CA GLN A 42 2.65 -3.56 -11.35
C GLN A 42 3.85 -2.67 -11.69
N ILE A 43 4.52 -2.18 -10.66
CA ILE A 43 5.62 -1.21 -10.77
C ILE A 43 6.66 -1.50 -9.68
N ASP A 44 7.89 -1.01 -9.88
CA ASP A 44 8.92 -1.05 -8.85
C ASP A 44 8.46 -0.30 -7.58
N CYS A 45 8.64 -0.92 -6.41
CA CYS A 45 8.21 -0.32 -5.13
C CYS A 45 8.91 1.00 -4.77
N GLY A 46 10.08 1.26 -5.36
CA GLY A 46 10.81 2.52 -5.23
C GLY A 46 10.38 3.59 -6.23
N ALA A 47 9.53 3.26 -7.20
CA ALA A 47 9.02 4.24 -8.16
C ALA A 47 8.13 5.28 -7.46
N PRO A 48 8.20 6.57 -7.86
CA PRO A 48 7.35 7.63 -7.30
C PRO A 48 5.85 7.33 -7.40
N GLU A 49 5.43 6.62 -8.43
CA GLU A 49 4.03 6.28 -8.73
C GLU A 49 3.55 5.00 -8.01
N ALA A 50 4.45 4.28 -7.32
CA ALA A 50 4.13 3.08 -6.55
C ALA A 50 3.46 3.47 -5.23
N ASN A 51 2.13 3.42 -5.20
CA ASN A 51 1.35 3.96 -4.10
C ASN A 51 0.74 2.90 -3.17
N VAL A 52 0.69 1.65 -3.60
CA VAL A 52 0.24 0.52 -2.78
C VAL A 52 1.19 -0.66 -2.89
N LYS A 53 1.22 -1.48 -1.84
CA LYS A 53 1.91 -2.76 -1.77
C LYS A 53 0.87 -3.85 -1.56
N VAL A 54 1.00 -4.95 -2.32
CA VAL A 54 0.17 -6.13 -2.15
C VAL A 54 0.61 -6.85 -0.87
N ALA A 55 -0.31 -6.98 0.06
CA ALA A 55 -0.10 -7.64 1.32
C ALA A 55 -0.45 -9.12 1.25
N ALA A 56 -1.56 -9.43 0.58
CA ALA A 56 -2.03 -10.79 0.34
C ALA A 56 -2.80 -10.88 -0.98
N ARG A 57 -2.84 -12.09 -1.53
CA ARG A 57 -3.71 -12.46 -2.65
C ARG A 57 -4.62 -13.59 -2.19
N VAL A 58 -5.93 -13.38 -2.34
CA VAL A 58 -6.96 -14.33 -1.90
C VAL A 58 -7.87 -14.69 -3.07
N GLY A 59 -8.67 -15.74 -2.92
CA GLY A 59 -9.68 -16.11 -3.93
C GLY A 59 -10.71 -14.99 -4.14
N GLY A 60 -11.35 -14.93 -5.31
CA GLY A 60 -12.31 -13.85 -5.61
C GLY A 60 -13.49 -13.77 -4.64
N GLY A 61 -13.91 -14.91 -4.07
CA GLY A 61 -14.95 -15.00 -3.04
C GLY A 61 -14.45 -14.86 -1.60
N GLU A 62 -13.14 -14.75 -1.40
CA GLU A 62 -12.54 -14.67 -0.07
C GLU A 62 -12.37 -13.21 0.38
N SER A 63 -12.40 -13.00 1.69
CA SER A 63 -12.10 -11.72 2.31
C SER A 63 -10.60 -11.55 2.53
N CYS A 64 -10.16 -10.29 2.58
CA CYS A 64 -8.80 -10.00 3.02
C CYS A 64 -8.59 -10.40 4.48
N PRO A 65 -7.33 -10.60 4.91
CA PRO A 65 -7.00 -10.80 6.31
C PRO A 65 -7.57 -9.68 7.20
N GLU A 66 -7.59 -9.91 8.50
CA GLU A 66 -8.04 -8.90 9.46
C GLU A 66 -7.19 -7.61 9.35
N GLY A 67 -7.86 -6.47 9.18
CA GLY A 67 -7.20 -5.16 9.06
C GLY A 67 -7.85 -4.22 8.05
N GLY A 68 -7.26 -3.04 7.92
CA GLY A 68 -7.74 -1.95 7.05
C GLY A 68 -7.28 -2.04 5.60
N TYR A 69 -7.27 -3.23 4.99
CA TYR A 69 -6.81 -3.40 3.60
C TYR A 69 -7.77 -2.77 2.60
N ASP A 70 -7.23 -2.01 1.66
CA ASP A 70 -7.94 -1.76 0.40
C ASP A 70 -7.96 -3.04 -0.42
N SER A 71 -8.96 -3.18 -1.28
CA SER A 71 -9.06 -4.37 -2.11
C SER A 71 -9.40 -4.05 -3.55
N VAL A 72 -8.71 -4.76 -4.44
CA VAL A 72 -8.99 -4.73 -5.88
C VAL A 72 -9.34 -6.14 -6.33
N SER A 73 -10.52 -6.30 -6.92
CA SER A 73 -11.00 -7.58 -7.44
C SER A 73 -10.64 -7.71 -8.91
N MET A 74 -9.94 -8.77 -9.25
CA MET A 74 -9.48 -9.05 -10.60
C MET A 74 -10.34 -10.16 -11.20
N SER A 75 -10.95 -9.85 -12.35
CA SER A 75 -11.82 -10.77 -13.08
C SER A 75 -11.03 -11.37 -14.24
N GLY A 76 -11.03 -12.70 -14.35
CA GLY A 76 -10.29 -13.44 -15.37
C GLY A 76 -10.71 -14.91 -15.39
N ARG A 77 -9.88 -15.80 -15.97
CA ARG A 77 -10.14 -17.26 -15.95
C ARG A 77 -10.30 -17.80 -14.53
N ILE A 78 -9.55 -17.24 -13.59
CA ILE A 78 -9.69 -17.46 -12.15
C ILE A 78 -9.81 -16.07 -11.52
N SER A 79 -10.92 -15.83 -10.83
CA SER A 79 -11.12 -14.58 -10.09
C SER A 79 -10.28 -14.59 -8.81
N TYR A 80 -9.63 -13.47 -8.52
CA TYR A 80 -8.84 -13.29 -7.31
C TYR A 80 -8.96 -11.85 -6.82
N LYS A 81 -8.55 -11.63 -5.58
CA LYS A 81 -8.58 -10.32 -4.93
C LYS A 81 -7.21 -10.02 -4.36
N LEU A 82 -6.76 -8.79 -4.56
CA LEU A 82 -5.53 -8.28 -3.97
C LEU A 82 -5.90 -7.45 -2.74
N CYS A 83 -5.25 -7.75 -1.62
CA CYS A 83 -5.35 -7.01 -0.37
C CYS A 83 -4.16 -6.07 -0.29
N LEU A 84 -4.43 -4.78 -0.25
CA LEU A 84 -3.47 -3.72 -0.50
C LEU A 84 -3.23 -2.92 0.78
N MET A 85 -1.99 -2.50 0.95
CA MET A 85 -1.56 -1.57 1.97
C MET A 85 -0.93 -0.35 1.29
N PRO A 86 -1.09 0.87 1.82
CA PRO A 86 -0.34 2.03 1.35
C PRO A 86 1.18 1.75 1.30
N ASN A 87 1.83 2.04 0.17
CA ASN A 87 3.29 1.94 0.05
C ASN A 87 3.95 3.21 0.61
N VAL A 88 4.06 3.30 1.94
CA VAL A 88 4.48 4.53 2.64
C VAL A 88 5.59 4.29 3.64
N LYS A 89 6.26 5.37 4.02
CA LYS A 89 7.25 5.45 5.08
C LYS A 89 6.79 6.42 6.16
N GLN A 90 7.34 6.29 7.36
CA GLN A 90 7.11 7.27 8.41
C GLN A 90 7.57 8.66 7.94
N GLY A 91 6.72 9.66 8.13
CA GLY A 91 6.90 11.03 7.65
C GLY A 91 6.36 11.27 6.24
N ASP A 92 5.90 10.24 5.51
CA ASP A 92 5.25 10.45 4.20
C ASP A 92 3.92 11.19 4.40
N CYS A 93 3.65 12.13 3.50
CA CYS A 93 2.40 12.87 3.42
C CYS A 93 1.65 12.45 2.16
N LEU A 94 0.33 12.26 2.31
CA LEU A 94 -0.53 11.77 1.26
C LEU A 94 -1.62 12.80 0.91
N LYS A 95 -2.06 12.72 -0.34
CA LYS A 95 -3.38 13.17 -0.78
C LYS A 95 -4.19 11.97 -1.27
N GLY A 96 -5.51 12.10 -1.18
CA GLY A 96 -6.45 11.05 -1.55
C GLY A 96 -6.65 10.01 -0.44
N TYR A 97 -6.04 10.16 0.74
CA TYR A 97 -6.16 9.18 1.81
C TYR A 97 -7.58 9.11 2.39
N ILE A 98 -8.23 10.27 2.53
CA ILE A 98 -9.62 10.34 3.02
C ILE A 98 -10.64 10.15 1.88
N SER A 99 -10.18 10.01 0.64
CA SER A 99 -11.06 9.78 -0.50
C SER A 99 -11.57 8.34 -0.47
N GLN A 100 -12.84 8.16 -0.84
CA GLN A 100 -13.44 6.83 -0.94
C GLN A 100 -12.98 6.05 -2.17
N THR A 101 -12.52 6.74 -3.21
CA THR A 101 -12.12 6.10 -4.47
C THR A 101 -10.74 6.50 -4.96
N ALA A 102 -10.21 7.67 -4.61
CA ALA A 102 -8.94 8.12 -5.18
C ALA A 102 -7.78 7.24 -4.70
N GLY A 103 -6.85 6.95 -5.60
CA GLY A 103 -5.58 6.32 -5.24
C GLY A 103 -4.72 7.24 -4.38
N TYR A 104 -3.88 6.64 -3.53
CA TYR A 104 -2.96 7.40 -2.69
C TYR A 104 -1.88 8.08 -3.54
N GLN A 105 -1.55 9.32 -3.21
CA GLN A 105 -0.44 10.02 -3.88
C GLN A 105 0.43 10.69 -2.83
N LYS A 106 1.74 10.40 -2.89
CA LYS A 106 2.72 11.06 -2.04
C LYS A 106 2.90 12.51 -2.48
N VAL A 107 2.83 13.41 -1.51
CA VAL A 107 2.98 14.86 -1.70
C VAL A 107 3.90 15.44 -0.64
N SER A 108 4.35 16.68 -0.84
CA SER A 108 5.03 17.42 0.23
C SER A 108 4.08 17.58 1.42
N CYS A 109 4.60 17.51 2.64
CA CYS A 109 3.80 17.78 3.84
C CYS A 109 3.31 19.24 3.94
N THR A 110 3.89 20.14 3.14
CA THR A 110 3.47 21.53 2.97
C THR A 110 2.46 21.71 1.83
N ASP A 111 2.11 20.65 1.11
CA ASP A 111 1.15 20.71 0.01
C ASP A 111 -0.25 21.01 0.59
N PRO A 112 -0.95 22.05 0.08
CA PRO A 112 -2.30 22.38 0.56
C PRO A 112 -3.33 21.28 0.29
N ALA A 113 -3.07 20.36 -0.64
CA ALA A 113 -3.93 19.21 -0.93
C ALA A 113 -3.64 17.99 -0.03
N LYS A 114 -2.67 18.07 0.89
CA LYS A 114 -2.40 16.99 1.86
C LYS A 114 -3.62 16.75 2.75
N ASP A 115 -4.05 15.50 2.85
CA ASP A 115 -5.12 15.08 3.75
C ASP A 115 -4.67 14.11 4.85
N ALA A 116 -3.49 13.50 4.71
CA ALA A 116 -2.93 12.57 5.68
C ALA A 116 -1.40 12.65 5.81
N GLU A 117 -0.89 12.27 6.98
CA GLU A 117 0.54 12.20 7.31
C GLU A 117 0.82 10.97 8.18
N LEU A 118 1.81 10.17 7.80
CA LEU A 118 2.20 8.96 8.50
C LEU A 118 3.13 9.30 9.67
N VAL A 119 2.57 9.60 10.83
CA VAL A 119 3.36 10.02 12.00
C VAL A 119 4.15 8.87 12.64
N LYS A 120 3.69 7.63 12.48
CA LYS A 120 4.41 6.43 12.92
C LYS A 120 3.98 5.20 12.13
N ILE A 121 4.93 4.30 11.87
CA ILE A 121 4.69 2.98 11.29
C ILE A 121 5.36 1.94 12.19
N ALA A 122 4.60 0.92 12.62
CA ALA A 122 5.11 -0.18 13.42
C ALA A 122 4.90 -1.52 12.69
N ASN A 123 5.86 -2.44 12.79
CA ASN A 123 5.80 -3.77 12.16
C ASN A 123 5.07 -4.80 13.04
N VAL A 124 4.01 -4.36 13.71
CA VAL A 124 3.12 -5.17 14.55
C VAL A 124 1.68 -4.72 14.27
N SER A 125 0.71 -5.59 14.48
CA SER A 125 -0.72 -5.26 14.40
C SER A 125 -1.24 -4.91 15.80
N ASP A 126 -0.99 -3.69 16.25
CA ASP A 126 -1.33 -3.22 17.59
C ASP A 126 -1.57 -1.71 17.56
N GLU A 127 -2.83 -1.30 17.77
CA GLU A 127 -3.25 0.11 17.79
C GLU A 127 -2.58 0.90 18.92
N GLY A 128 -2.22 0.24 20.03
CA GLY A 128 -1.51 0.85 21.16
C GLY A 128 -0.16 1.45 20.76
N THR A 129 0.41 1.01 19.63
CA THR A 129 1.63 1.61 19.10
C THR A 129 1.46 3.06 18.69
N CYS A 130 0.23 3.54 18.46
CA CYS A 130 -0.07 4.92 18.12
C CYS A 130 -0.30 5.82 19.33
N GLU A 131 -0.33 5.28 20.56
CA GLU A 131 -0.45 6.08 21.78
C GLU A 131 0.69 7.10 21.89
N GLY A 132 0.35 8.33 22.30
CA GLY A 132 1.30 9.44 22.41
C GLY A 132 1.75 10.04 21.07
N THR A 133 1.18 9.62 19.94
CA THR A 133 1.38 10.26 18.62
C THR A 133 0.27 11.27 18.34
N GLU A 134 0.44 12.09 17.28
CA GLU A 134 -0.59 13.01 16.78
C GLU A 134 -1.62 12.34 15.85
N ALA A 135 -1.67 11.00 15.82
CA ALA A 135 -2.57 10.27 14.95
C ALA A 135 -4.05 10.45 15.36
N LYS A 136 -4.91 10.68 14.36
CA LYS A 136 -6.38 10.73 14.49
C LYS A 136 -7.06 9.50 13.90
N ARG A 137 -6.31 8.73 13.11
CA ARG A 137 -6.71 7.47 12.49
C ARG A 137 -5.60 6.45 12.71
N VAL A 138 -6.00 5.21 12.94
CA VAL A 138 -5.09 4.07 13.07
C VAL A 138 -5.57 3.01 12.08
N ALA A 139 -4.63 2.47 11.29
CA ALA A 139 -4.89 1.35 10.41
C ALA A 139 -3.98 0.19 10.79
N THR A 140 -4.56 -0.92 11.21
CA THR A 140 -3.85 -2.16 11.52
C THR A 140 -4.03 -3.17 10.40
N TYR A 141 -3.01 -3.99 10.22
CA TYR A 141 -2.94 -5.03 9.19
C TYR A 141 -2.35 -6.28 9.84
N SER A 142 -3.04 -7.41 9.76
CA SER A 142 -2.57 -8.67 10.35
C SER A 142 -1.48 -9.37 9.54
N THR A 143 -1.41 -9.13 8.23
CA THR A 143 -0.52 -9.80 7.27
C THR A 143 -0.03 -8.86 6.15
N PRO A 144 1.27 -8.51 6.11
CA PRO A 144 2.20 -8.61 7.23
C PRO A 144 1.69 -7.77 8.42
N PRO A 145 1.98 -8.17 9.67
CA PRO A 145 1.66 -7.37 10.85
C PRO A 145 2.21 -5.96 10.70
N THR A 146 1.33 -4.96 10.64
CA THR A 146 1.72 -3.56 10.45
C THR A 146 0.66 -2.65 11.04
N THR A 147 1.08 -1.55 11.67
CA THR A 147 0.20 -0.49 12.15
C THR A 147 0.67 0.83 11.57
N TYR A 148 -0.26 1.56 10.96
CA TYR A 148 -0.08 2.94 10.52
C TYR A 148 -0.80 3.87 11.48
N CYS A 149 -0.06 4.81 12.04
CA CYS A 149 -0.57 5.91 12.83
C CYS A 149 -0.65 7.13 11.91
N ILE A 150 -1.87 7.56 11.59
CA ILE A 150 -2.11 8.59 10.58
C ILE A 150 -2.70 9.84 11.22
N LYS A 151 -2.03 10.96 11.01
CA LYS A 151 -2.57 12.29 11.30
C LYS A 151 -3.37 12.74 10.09
N THR A 152 -4.68 12.89 10.27
CA THR A 152 -5.58 13.45 9.24
C THR A 152 -5.90 14.91 9.55
N ALA A 153 -6.28 15.66 8.52
CA ALA A 153 -6.67 17.08 8.65
C ALA A 153 -8.05 17.31 9.32
N GLU A 154 -8.76 16.24 9.71
CA GLU A 154 -10.12 16.27 10.28
C GLU A 154 -10.23 17.02 11.61
#